data_AF-A0A937YMC0-F1
#
_entry.id   AF-A0A937YMC0-F1
#
_cell.length_a   1.000
_cell.length_b   1.000
_cell.length_c   1.000
_cell.angle_alpha   90.00
_cell.angle_beta   90.00
_cell.angle_gamma   90.00
#
_symmetry.space_group_name_H-M   'P 1'
#
loop_
_entity.id
_entity.type
_entity.pdbx_description
1 polymer ?
#
loop_
_entity_poly.entity_id
_entity_poly.type
_entity_poly.pdbx_seq_one_letter_code
_entity_poly.pdbx_strand_id
1 'polypeptide(L)'
;MIEPHIEPLVEAAFVFGPVDGEAADLGRCFYCFAEVTVVTTHAALADVDHFFPRVLPQLGVRLPLDGVWNLVLACRNCNRGADGKSSRLPALRFLERLHTRNEFLISSHHPLRETLIAQTGDTAAVRAAFLKGMYEGALGILLHRWEPKAENEDAF
;
A
#
# COMPACT_ATOMS: atom_id res chain seq x y z
N MET A 1 -3.28 7.85 -20.32
CA MET A 1 -1.82 7.76 -20.07
C MET A 1 -1.66 7.58 -18.58
N ILE A 2 -1.16 6.42 -18.15
CA ILE A 2 -0.92 6.10 -16.74
C ILE A 2 0.33 6.89 -16.33
N GLU A 3 0.30 7.63 -15.21
CA GLU A 3 1.47 8.39 -14.75
C GLU A 3 2.66 7.43 -14.55
N PRO A 4 3.90 7.86 -14.86
CA PRO A 4 5.09 6.98 -14.81
C PRO A 4 5.38 6.38 -13.42
N HIS A 5 4.75 6.90 -12.36
CA HIS A 5 4.84 6.37 -10.99
C HIS A 5 3.85 5.24 -10.68
N ILE A 6 2.89 4.98 -11.58
CA ILE A 6 1.80 4.02 -11.37
C ILE A 6 2.13 2.66 -11.99
N GLU A 7 2.87 2.60 -13.11
CA GLU A 7 3.30 1.32 -13.72
C GLU A 7 3.96 0.34 -12.74
N PRO A 8 4.87 0.76 -11.84
CA PRO A 8 5.50 -0.17 -10.92
C PRO A 8 4.55 -0.72 -9.84
N LEU A 9 3.48 0.02 -9.52
CA LEU A 9 2.46 -0.39 -8.57
C LEU A 9 1.42 -1.32 -9.18
N VAL A 10 1.17 -1.13 -10.47
CA VAL A 10 0.37 -2.04 -11.28
C VAL A 10 1.05 -3.42 -11.29
N GLU A 11 2.36 -3.50 -11.55
CA GLU A 11 3.12 -4.76 -11.47
C GLU A 11 3.10 -5.37 -10.05
N ALA A 12 3.31 -4.56 -9.02
CA ALA A 12 3.30 -5.01 -7.63
C ALA A 12 1.92 -5.49 -7.14
N ALA A 13 0.84 -5.03 -7.76
CA ALA A 13 -0.52 -5.44 -7.42
C ALA A 13 -0.90 -6.83 -7.96
N PHE A 14 -0.18 -7.32 -8.98
CA PHE A 14 -0.39 -8.65 -9.55
C PHE A 14 0.21 -9.78 -8.73
N VAL A 15 0.94 -9.46 -7.68
CA VAL A 15 1.55 -10.43 -6.78
C VAL A 15 0.53 -11.21 -5.94
N PHE A 16 -0.73 -10.77 -5.91
CA PHE A 16 -1.81 -11.40 -5.14
C PHE A 16 -3.06 -11.75 -5.99
N GLY A 17 -2.89 -11.90 -7.31
CA GLY A 17 -3.95 -12.37 -8.22
C GLY A 17 -4.18 -13.89 -8.14
N PRO A 18 -5.39 -14.38 -8.43
CA PRO A 18 -5.77 -15.78 -8.22
C PRO A 18 -4.96 -16.76 -9.10
N VAL A 19 -4.63 -17.90 -8.49
CA VAL A 19 -4.43 -19.16 -9.22
C VAL A 19 -5.75 -19.49 -9.94
N ASP A 20 -5.66 -19.86 -11.22
CA ASP A 20 -6.77 -20.33 -12.06
C ASP A 20 -7.45 -19.26 -12.96
N GLY A 21 -6.77 -18.91 -14.05
CA GLY A 21 -7.38 -18.98 -15.38
C GLY A 21 -8.27 -17.83 -15.89
N GLU A 22 -8.62 -16.79 -15.13
CA GLU A 22 -9.46 -15.69 -15.65
C GLU A 22 -9.01 -14.29 -15.19
N ALA A 23 -8.69 -13.45 -16.20
CA ALA A 23 -8.28 -12.03 -16.18
C ALA A 23 -7.03 -11.65 -15.35
N ALA A 24 -5.88 -11.58 -16.03
CA ALA A 24 -4.59 -11.07 -15.53
C ALA A 24 -4.61 -9.63 -14.98
N ASP A 25 -5.75 -8.91 -15.06
CA ASP A 25 -5.90 -7.51 -14.67
C ASP A 25 -6.62 -7.30 -13.31
N LEU A 26 -6.95 -8.40 -12.61
CA LEU A 26 -7.63 -8.38 -11.31
C LEU A 26 -6.63 -8.54 -10.15
N GLY A 27 -6.65 -7.57 -9.23
CA GLY A 27 -5.92 -7.59 -7.97
C GLY A 27 -6.87 -7.46 -6.77
N ARG A 28 -6.30 -7.29 -5.58
CA ARG A 28 -7.07 -7.12 -4.33
C ARG A 28 -6.74 -5.79 -3.66
N CYS A 29 -7.76 -5.15 -3.10
CA CYS A 29 -7.60 -3.99 -2.23
C CYS A 29 -6.71 -4.37 -1.05
N PHE A 30 -5.65 -3.59 -0.83
CA PHE A 30 -4.70 -3.82 0.26
C PHE A 30 -5.35 -3.85 1.64
N TYR A 31 -6.43 -3.09 1.85
CA TYR A 31 -7.08 -2.96 3.16
C TYR A 31 -8.18 -3.98 3.41
N CYS A 32 -9.06 -4.22 2.43
CA CYS A 32 -10.27 -5.04 2.65
C CYS A 32 -10.38 -6.28 1.78
N PHE A 33 -9.38 -6.57 0.95
CA PHE A 33 -9.35 -7.69 0.01
C PHE A 33 -10.48 -7.73 -1.03
N ALA A 34 -11.31 -6.68 -1.13
CA ALA A 34 -12.23 -6.53 -2.25
C ALA A 34 -11.45 -6.52 -3.57
N GLU A 35 -12.03 -7.18 -4.58
CA GLU A 35 -11.46 -7.18 -5.94
C GLU A 35 -11.33 -5.75 -6.46
N VAL A 36 -10.20 -5.49 -7.11
CA VAL A 36 -9.90 -4.24 -7.79
C VAL A 36 -9.22 -4.54 -9.11
N THR A 37 -9.19 -3.57 -10.00
CA THR A 37 -8.48 -3.69 -11.27
C THR A 37 -7.75 -2.40 -11.62
N VAL A 38 -6.76 -2.49 -12.50
CA VAL A 38 -6.03 -1.35 -13.06
C VAL A 38 -6.63 -0.88 -14.40
N VAL A 39 -7.65 -1.57 -14.90
CA VAL A 39 -8.38 -1.21 -16.13
C VAL A 39 -9.15 0.08 -15.90
N THR A 40 -8.70 1.16 -16.56
CA THR A 40 -9.14 2.54 -16.31
C THR A 40 -10.62 2.80 -16.59
N THR A 41 -11.26 1.95 -17.39
CA THR A 41 -12.69 2.04 -17.73
C THR A 41 -13.58 1.22 -16.80
N HIS A 42 -13.00 0.42 -15.90
CA HIS A 42 -13.76 -0.50 -15.05
C HIS A 42 -14.28 0.18 -13.77
N ALA A 43 -15.46 -0.26 -13.31
CA ALA A 43 -16.09 0.30 -12.11
C ALA A 43 -15.27 0.02 -10.82
N ALA A 44 -14.58 -1.12 -10.79
CA ALA A 44 -13.69 -1.54 -9.71
C ALA A 44 -12.23 -1.03 -9.87
N LEU A 45 -12.02 0.04 -10.66
CA LEU A 45 -10.70 0.67 -10.80
C LEU A 45 -10.13 1.01 -9.42
N ALA A 46 -8.94 0.48 -9.13
CA ALA A 46 -8.17 0.77 -7.93
C ALA A 46 -7.74 2.25 -7.89
N ASP A 47 -7.68 2.77 -6.67
CA ASP A 47 -6.90 3.96 -6.38
C ASP A 47 -5.50 3.56 -5.92
N VAL A 48 -4.52 4.41 -6.22
CA VAL A 48 -3.24 4.39 -5.51
C VAL A 48 -3.38 5.22 -4.24
N ASP A 49 -3.19 4.57 -3.09
CA ASP A 49 -3.20 5.21 -1.78
C ASP A 49 -1.78 5.22 -1.19
N HIS A 50 -1.48 6.29 -0.44
CA HIS A 50 -0.29 6.41 0.38
C HIS A 50 -0.60 5.87 1.77
N PHE A 51 -0.03 4.71 2.16
CA PHE A 51 -0.27 4.11 3.48
C PHE A 51 -0.03 5.13 4.60
N PHE A 52 1.13 5.76 4.61
CA PHE A 52 1.42 6.96 5.38
C PHE A 52 0.91 8.19 4.63
N PRO A 53 -0.05 8.95 5.19
CA PRO A 53 -0.78 9.97 4.45
C PRO A 53 0.09 11.19 4.14
N ARG A 54 -0.09 11.76 2.93
CA ARG A 54 0.61 12.96 2.43
C ARG A 54 0.36 14.25 3.22
N VAL A 55 -0.48 14.23 4.26
CA VAL A 55 -0.64 15.37 5.18
C VAL A 55 0.55 15.50 6.13
N LEU A 56 1.27 14.40 6.42
CA LEU A 56 2.36 14.40 7.40
C LEU A 56 3.44 15.47 7.14
N PRO A 57 3.91 15.72 5.90
CA PRO A 57 4.90 16.78 5.63
C PRO A 57 4.39 18.18 5.98
N GLN A 58 3.09 18.44 5.81
CA GLN A 58 2.46 19.71 6.21
C GLN A 58 2.42 19.87 7.73
N LEU A 59 2.51 18.77 8.47
CA LEU A 59 2.57 18.71 9.93
C LEU A 59 4.02 18.66 10.46
N GLY A 60 5.02 18.97 9.61
CA GLY A 60 6.43 19.09 10.00
C GLY A 60 7.24 17.80 9.86
N VAL A 61 6.65 16.73 9.31
CA VAL A 61 7.29 15.42 9.20
C VAL A 61 8.04 15.27 7.88
N ARG A 62 9.37 15.23 7.94
CA ARG A 62 10.21 15.08 6.75
C ARG A 62 10.41 13.62 6.40
N LEU A 63 9.49 13.06 5.63
CA LEU A 63 9.49 11.66 5.21
C LEU A 63 9.36 11.52 3.69
N PRO A 64 10.07 10.57 3.06
CA PRO A 64 9.98 10.31 1.62
C PRO A 64 8.70 9.49 1.31
N LEU A 65 7.53 10.12 1.46
CA LEU A 65 6.23 9.44 1.41
C LEU A 65 5.84 8.98 0.01
N ASP A 66 6.40 9.55 -1.05
CA ASP A 66 6.12 9.13 -2.43
C ASP A 66 6.94 7.92 -2.88
N GLY A 67 7.70 7.30 -1.97
CA GLY A 67 8.40 6.05 -2.25
C GLY A 67 7.45 4.88 -2.48
N VAL A 68 7.81 3.96 -3.37
CA VAL A 68 6.98 2.79 -3.74
C VAL A 68 6.70 1.88 -2.55
N TRP A 69 7.55 1.91 -1.53
CA TRP A 69 7.37 1.22 -0.26
C TRP A 69 6.09 1.65 0.48
N ASN A 70 5.57 2.85 0.19
CA ASN A 70 4.42 3.48 0.86
C ASN A 70 3.14 3.48 0.01
N LEU A 71 3.21 3.06 -1.25
CA LEU A 71 2.09 3.13 -2.19
C LEU A 71 1.40 1.76 -2.30
N VAL A 72 0.07 1.73 -2.17
CA VAL A 72 -0.75 0.50 -2.20
C VAL A 72 -1.96 0.68 -3.12
N LEU A 73 -2.48 -0.42 -3.67
CA LEU A 73 -3.78 -0.39 -4.34
C LEU A 73 -4.92 -0.50 -3.32
N ALA A 74 -5.89 0.39 -3.41
CA ALA A 74 -7.05 0.41 -2.55
C ALA A 74 -8.34 0.55 -3.37
N CYS A 75 -9.41 -0.11 -2.95
CA CYS A 75 -10.73 0.15 -3.50
C CYS A 75 -11.21 1.55 -3.11
N ARG A 76 -12.11 2.12 -3.90
CA ARG A 76 -12.67 3.46 -3.65
C ARG A 76 -13.31 3.60 -2.28
N ASN A 77 -13.94 2.54 -1.75
CA ASN A 77 -14.59 2.57 -0.44
C ASN A 77 -13.57 2.67 0.71
N CYS A 78 -12.40 2.04 0.57
CA CYS A 78 -11.34 2.13 1.57
C CYS A 78 -10.57 3.45 1.46
N ASN A 79 -10.31 3.93 0.24
CA ASN A 79 -9.47 5.10 0.03
C ASN A 79 -10.24 6.44 0.19
N ARG A 80 -11.47 6.51 -0.32
CA ARG A 80 -12.25 7.76 -0.46
C ARG A 80 -13.42 7.83 0.52
N GLY A 81 -14.07 9.00 0.56
CA GLY A 81 -15.31 9.22 1.32
C GLY A 81 -15.09 9.48 2.81
N ALA A 82 -16.18 9.81 3.52
CA ALA A 82 -16.13 10.17 4.94
C ALA A 82 -15.71 9.00 5.85
N ASP A 83 -15.96 7.77 5.43
CA ASP A 83 -15.58 6.55 6.15
C ASP A 83 -14.27 5.94 5.66
N GLY A 84 -13.68 6.46 4.58
CA GLY A 84 -12.41 5.98 4.04
C GLY A 84 -11.22 6.48 4.86
N LYS A 85 -10.05 5.95 4.49
CA LYS A 85 -8.77 6.26 5.13
C LYS A 85 -8.44 7.74 5.03
N SER A 86 -8.52 8.33 3.83
CA SER A 86 -8.13 9.72 3.59
C SER A 86 -6.76 10.04 4.21
N SER A 87 -6.69 11.03 5.10
CA SER A 87 -5.48 11.44 5.83
C SER A 87 -5.22 10.70 7.14
N ARG A 88 -5.98 9.64 7.45
CA ARG A 88 -5.83 8.87 8.69
C ARG A 88 -4.73 7.82 8.57
N LEU A 89 -4.12 7.50 9.70
CA LEU A 89 -3.11 6.46 9.78
C LEU A 89 -3.79 5.08 9.82
N PRO A 90 -3.42 4.09 8.97
CA PRO A 90 -3.97 2.74 9.08
C PRO A 90 -3.68 2.07 10.43
N ALA A 91 -4.53 1.15 10.86
CA ALA A 91 -4.29 0.30 12.03
C ALA A 91 -2.96 -0.46 11.92
N LEU A 92 -2.35 -0.77 13.07
CA LEU A 92 -0.98 -1.31 13.13
C LEU A 92 -0.82 -2.63 12.36
N ARG A 93 -1.83 -3.51 12.35
CA ARG A 93 -1.83 -4.75 11.56
C ARG A 93 -1.61 -4.53 10.06
N PHE A 94 -2.01 -3.38 9.53
CA PHE A 94 -1.76 -3.05 8.13
C PHE A 94 -0.29 -2.64 7.88
N LEU A 95 0.44 -2.19 8.90
CA LEU A 95 1.89 -1.98 8.82
C LEU A 95 2.61 -3.31 8.64
N GLU A 96 2.19 -4.33 9.39
CA GLU A 96 2.72 -5.70 9.26
C GLU A 96 2.44 -6.24 7.85
N ARG A 97 1.22 -6.04 7.33
CA ARG A 97 0.88 -6.39 5.94
C ARG A 97 1.73 -5.63 4.92
N LEU A 98 1.97 -4.33 5.13
CA LEU A 98 2.82 -3.52 4.24
C LEU A 98 4.25 -4.05 4.23
N HIS A 99 4.79 -4.37 5.41
CA HIS A 99 6.11 -4.96 5.56
C HIS A 99 6.19 -6.31 4.83
N THR A 100 5.27 -7.23 5.08
CA THR A 100 5.22 -8.55 4.41
C THR A 100 5.17 -8.42 2.89
N ARG A 101 4.33 -7.51 2.37
CA ARG A 101 4.26 -7.25 0.93
C ARG A 101 5.58 -6.73 0.37
N ASN A 102 6.21 -5.76 1.04
CA ASN A 102 7.48 -5.20 0.59
C ASN A 102 8.61 -6.24 0.61
N GLU A 103 8.68 -7.07 1.67
CA GLU A 103 9.63 -8.19 1.75
C GLU A 103 9.39 -9.23 0.66
N PHE A 104 8.14 -9.55 0.37
CA PHE A 104 7.80 -10.45 -0.71
C PHE A 104 8.35 -9.92 -2.05
N LEU A 105 8.08 -8.66 -2.40
CA LEU A 105 8.58 -8.04 -3.64
C LEU A 105 10.11 -8.07 -3.74
N ILE A 106 10.80 -7.88 -2.61
CA ILE A 106 12.27 -7.95 -2.56
C ILE A 106 12.77 -9.37 -2.80
N SER A 107 12.17 -10.36 -2.13
CA SER A 107 12.60 -11.77 -2.18
C SER A 107 12.23 -12.48 -3.49
N SER A 108 11.17 -12.04 -4.17
CA SER A 108 10.70 -12.60 -5.44
C SER A 108 11.43 -12.04 -6.66
N HIS A 109 12.45 -11.20 -6.46
CA HIS A 109 13.19 -10.51 -7.53
C HIS A 109 12.30 -9.62 -8.42
N HIS A 110 11.27 -9.00 -7.81
CA HIS A 110 10.42 -8.05 -8.52
C HIS A 110 11.26 -6.88 -9.07
N PRO A 111 10.90 -6.25 -10.20
CA PRO A 111 11.56 -5.04 -10.71
C PRO A 111 11.70 -3.88 -9.70
N LEU A 112 10.89 -3.91 -8.63
CA LEU A 112 10.92 -2.92 -7.55
C LEU A 112 11.94 -3.22 -6.46
N ARG A 113 12.57 -4.40 -6.48
CA ARG A 113 13.48 -4.87 -5.43
C ARG A 113 14.55 -3.85 -5.08
N GLU A 114 15.34 -3.41 -6.07
CA GLU A 114 16.44 -2.47 -5.83
C GLU A 114 15.93 -1.13 -5.31
N THR A 115 14.80 -0.65 -5.83
CA THR A 115 14.14 0.58 -5.36
C THR A 115 13.69 0.46 -3.90
N LEU A 116 13.06 -0.66 -3.52
CA LEU A 116 12.63 -0.90 -2.15
C LEU A 116 13.81 -0.99 -1.19
N ILE A 117 14.87 -1.72 -1.57
CA ILE A 117 16.11 -1.80 -0.79
C ILE A 117 16.72 -0.41 -0.61
N ALA A 118 16.89 0.35 -1.69
CA ALA A 118 17.48 1.69 -1.64
C ALA A 118 16.65 2.68 -0.80
N GLN A 119 15.31 2.55 -0.80
CA GLN A 119 14.43 3.45 -0.07
C GLN A 119 14.23 3.08 1.41
N THR A 120 14.41 1.80 1.78
CA THR A 120 14.02 1.31 3.13
C THR A 120 15.14 0.61 3.89
N GLY A 121 16.20 0.16 3.23
CA GLY A 121 17.40 -0.42 3.83
C GLY A 121 17.81 -1.81 3.31
N ASP A 122 19.08 -2.15 3.54
CA ASP A 122 19.74 -3.33 2.96
C ASP A 122 19.27 -4.66 3.56
N THR A 123 18.89 -4.68 4.83
CA THR A 123 18.47 -5.91 5.53
C THR A 123 17.01 -5.82 5.94
N ALA A 124 16.33 -6.98 6.01
CA ALA A 124 14.94 -7.04 6.46
C ALA A 124 14.73 -6.39 7.83
N ALA A 125 15.69 -6.56 8.76
CA ALA A 125 15.65 -5.92 10.07
C ALA A 125 15.69 -4.39 9.98
N VAL A 126 16.54 -3.82 9.11
CA VAL A 126 16.60 -2.36 8.89
C VAL A 126 15.30 -1.85 8.27
N ARG A 127 14.73 -2.58 7.30
CA ARG A 127 13.45 -2.20 6.67
C ARG A 127 12.27 -2.26 7.63
N ALA A 128 12.21 -3.29 8.48
CA ALA A 128 11.21 -3.38 9.55
C ALA A 128 11.35 -2.22 10.54
N ALA A 129 12.58 -1.91 10.98
CA ALA A 129 12.84 -0.80 11.88
C ALA A 129 12.50 0.56 11.25
N PHE A 130 12.78 0.74 9.95
CA PHE A 130 12.37 1.90 9.18
C PHE A 130 10.85 2.07 9.24
N LEU A 131 10.06 1.08 8.80
CA LEU A 131 8.60 1.16 8.81
C LEU A 131 8.02 1.40 10.22
N LYS A 132 8.58 0.76 11.25
CA LYS A 132 8.18 0.96 12.64
C LYS A 132 8.43 2.39 13.10
N GLY A 133 9.61 2.95 12.81
CA GLY A 133 9.94 4.34 13.16
C GLY A 133 9.03 5.35 12.44
N MET A 134 8.71 5.10 11.16
CA MET A 134 7.73 5.90 10.40
C MET A 134 6.36 5.88 11.07
N TYR A 135 5.92 4.70 11.52
CA TYR A 135 4.64 4.53 12.16
C TYR A 135 4.55 5.22 13.52
N GLU A 136 5.57 5.07 14.36
CA GLU A 136 5.63 5.74 15.65
C GLU A 136 5.65 7.26 15.49
N GLY A 137 6.41 7.78 14.53
CA GLY A 137 6.44 9.22 14.21
C GLY A 137 5.09 9.73 13.70
N ALA A 138 4.42 8.98 12.82
CA ALA A 138 3.10 9.35 12.32
C ALA A 138 2.03 9.30 13.42
N LEU A 139 2.06 8.28 14.28
CA LEU A 139 1.12 8.11 15.39
C LEU A 139 1.22 9.23 16.43
N GLY A 140 2.42 9.75 16.67
CA GLY A 140 2.63 10.90 17.56
C GLY A 140 1.96 12.20 17.08
N ILE A 141 1.57 12.26 15.80
CA ILE A 141 1.02 13.46 15.16
C ILE A 141 -0.44 13.25 14.75
N LEU A 142 -0.76 12.08 14.21
CA LEU A 142 -2.09 11.68 13.81
C LEU A 142 -2.75 10.92 14.95
N LEU A 143 -3.64 11.60 15.67
CA LEU A 143 -4.32 11.06 16.86
C LEU A 143 -5.28 9.90 16.57
N HIS A 144 -5.70 9.72 15.31
CA HIS A 144 -6.71 8.73 14.94
C HIS A 144 -6.18 7.71 13.95
N ARG A 145 -6.35 6.44 14.31
CA ARG A 145 -6.15 5.30 13.41
C ARG A 145 -7.42 5.00 12.63
N TRP A 146 -7.26 4.37 11.48
CA TRP A 146 -8.33 3.95 10.60
C TRP A 146 -8.22 2.48 10.21
N GLU A 147 -9.37 1.84 10.07
CA GLU A 147 -9.52 0.53 9.47
C GLU A 147 -10.86 0.47 8.72
N PRO A 148 -11.00 -0.42 7.70
CA PRO A 148 -12.24 -0.55 6.96
C PRO A 148 -13.35 -1.14 7.84
N LYS A 149 -14.61 -0.83 7.51
CA LYS A 149 -15.79 -1.35 8.22
C LYS A 149 -15.99 -2.86 8.05
N ALA A 150 -15.49 -3.42 6.96
CA ALA A 150 -15.56 -4.84 6.63
C ALA A 150 -14.34 -5.24 5.79
N GLU A 151 -13.93 -6.49 5.94
CA GLU A 151 -12.88 -7.13 5.15
C GLU A 151 -13.45 -8.42 4.56
N ASN A 152 -13.14 -8.68 3.29
CA ASN A 152 -13.40 -9.98 2.69
C ASN A 152 -12.43 -11.01 3.25
N GLU A 153 -12.74 -12.30 3.06
CA GLU A 153 -11.80 -13.37 3.41
C GLU A 153 -10.47 -13.13 2.70
N ASP A 154 -9.41 -13.29 3.48
CA ASP A 154 -8.07 -13.31 2.96
C ASP A 154 -7.96 -14.53 2.01
N ALA A 155 -7.30 -14.36 0.87
CA ALA A 155 -7.13 -15.46 -0.09
C ALA A 155 -5.72 -16.04 -0.08
N PHE A 156 -5.09 -16.02 1.08
CA PHE A 156 -3.80 -16.66 1.32
C PHE A 156 -3.98 -17.89 2.21
#